data_AF-A0A380DJK3-F1
#
_entry.id   AF-A0A380DJK3-F1
#
_cell.length_a   1.000
_cell.length_b   1.000
_cell.length_c   1.000
_cell.angle_alpha   90.00
_cell.angle_beta   90.00
_cell.angle_gamma   90.00
#
_symmetry.space_group_name_H-M   'P 1'
#
loop_
_entity.id
_entity.type
_entity.pdbx_description
1 polymer ?
#
loop_
_entity_poly.entity_id
_entity_poly.type
_entity_poly.pdbx_seq_one_letter_code
_entity_poly.pdbx_strand_id
1 'polypeptide(L)'
;MLFNQQNQKFQVFLLGKDENKYKEKTHGLDVFAVPELVDLDGRIFSVSGVTKKNVKSIFESLRTPNLLVKKIDDKGGFSIDEFFFIQRKKCH
;
A
#
# COMPACT_ATOMS: atom_id res chain seq x y z
N MET A 1 15.10 0.70 -1.57
CA MET A 1 14.87 -0.46 -2.47
C MET A 1 14.59 0.05 -3.88
N LEU A 2 15.28 -0.46 -4.90
CA LEU A 2 15.09 -0.06 -6.31
C LEU A 2 14.55 -1.23 -7.12
N PHE A 3 13.60 -0.98 -8.00
CA PHE A 3 13.09 -1.99 -8.94
C PHE A 3 12.40 -1.33 -10.14
N ASN A 4 12.23 -2.12 -11.21
CA ASN A 4 11.49 -1.73 -12.39
C ASN A 4 10.34 -2.73 -12.60
N GLN A 5 9.12 -2.23 -12.78
CA GLN A 5 7.95 -3.06 -13.04
C GLN A 5 7.01 -2.29 -13.97
N GLN A 6 6.41 -2.97 -14.95
CA GLN A 6 5.48 -2.36 -15.92
C GLN A 6 6.08 -1.13 -16.64
N ASN A 7 7.35 -1.20 -17.04
CA ASN A 7 8.12 -0.11 -17.67
C ASN A 7 8.27 1.17 -16.82
N GLN A 8 7.96 1.11 -15.52
CA GLN A 8 8.13 2.20 -14.58
C GLN A 8 9.27 1.90 -13.60
N LYS A 9 10.13 2.89 -13.34
CA LYS A 9 11.22 2.80 -12.36
C LYS A 9 10.73 3.29 -10.99
N PHE A 10 11.05 2.55 -9.94
CA PHE A 10 10.69 2.89 -8.57
C PHE A 10 11.91 2.90 -7.66
N GLN A 11 11.92 3.84 -6.73
CA GLN A 11 12.79 3.84 -5.56
C GLN A 11 11.96 4.04 -4.30
N VAL A 12 11.86 2.98 -3.52
CA VAL A 12 11.16 2.96 -2.24
C VAL A 12 12.16 3.21 -1.12
N PHE A 13 11.96 4.28 -0.38
CA PHE A 13 12.68 4.56 0.86
C PHE A 13 12.09 3.70 1.98
N LEU A 14 12.93 2.89 2.62
CA LEU A 14 12.54 2.03 3.74
C LEU A 14 12.70 2.86 5.03
N LEU A 15 11.63 3.51 5.46
CA LEU A 15 11.63 4.37 6.63
C LEU A 15 10.79 3.74 7.76
N GLY A 16 11.34 3.71 8.98
CA GLY A 16 10.67 3.14 10.14
C GLY A 16 10.88 1.63 10.28
N LYS A 17 9.79 0.85 10.42
CA LYS A 17 9.89 -0.58 10.79
C LYS A 17 10.50 -1.46 9.71
N ASP A 18 10.60 -0.98 8.48
CA ASP A 18 11.15 -1.71 7.33
C ASP A 18 12.61 -1.34 6.99
N GLU A 19 13.19 -0.34 7.65
CA GLU A 19 14.54 0.21 7.40
C GLU A 19 15.60 -0.89 7.27
N ASN A 20 15.58 -1.84 8.21
CA ASN A 20 16.57 -2.92 8.29
C ASN A 20 16.03 -4.28 7.83
N LYS A 21 14.81 -4.34 7.29
CA LYS A 21 14.09 -5.59 7.04
C LYS A 21 14.49 -6.32 5.76
N TYR A 22 15.05 -5.58 4.79
CA TYR A 22 15.36 -6.07 3.44
C TYR A 22 16.86 -5.98 3.09
N LYS A 23 17.73 -6.23 4.08
CA LYS A 23 19.19 -6.25 3.88
C LYS A 23 19.63 -7.38 2.94
N GLU A 24 18.95 -8.51 3.01
CA GLU A 24 19.14 -9.64 2.10
C GLU A 24 18.15 -9.59 0.94
N LYS A 25 18.52 -10.21 -0.19
CA LYS A 25 17.67 -10.29 -1.38
C LYS A 25 16.37 -11.02 -1.03
N THR A 26 15.27 -10.28 -1.01
CA THR A 26 13.96 -10.79 -0.63
C THR A 26 13.05 -10.88 -1.85
N HIS A 27 12.40 -12.02 -2.04
CA HIS A 27 11.50 -12.30 -3.16
C HIS A 27 10.02 -12.30 -2.73
N GLY A 28 9.11 -12.21 -3.70
CA GLY A 28 7.67 -12.37 -3.45
C GLY A 28 7.06 -11.22 -2.65
N LEU A 29 7.45 -9.98 -2.98
CA LEU A 29 6.94 -8.76 -2.37
C LEU A 29 5.87 -8.11 -3.25
N ASP A 30 4.94 -7.42 -2.61
CA ASP A 30 4.09 -6.41 -3.24
C ASP A 30 4.48 -5.04 -2.70
N VAL A 31 4.33 -4.01 -3.53
CA VAL A 31 4.63 -2.63 -3.19
C VAL A 31 3.42 -1.77 -3.54
N PHE A 32 2.91 -1.03 -2.56
CA PHE A 32 1.99 0.09 -2.79
C PHE A 32 2.82 1.37 -2.79
N ALA A 33 2.96 1.99 -3.96
CA ALA A 33 3.80 3.18 -4.14
C ALA A 33 2.94 4.41 -4.41
N VAL A 34 3.21 5.49 -3.68
CA VAL A 34 2.64 6.82 -3.90
C VAL A 34 3.82 7.76 -4.22
N PRO A 35 3.78 8.51 -5.33
CA PRO A 35 4.89 9.37 -5.71
C PRO A 35 5.00 10.58 -4.76
N GLU A 36 6.06 10.60 -3.97
CA GLU A 36 6.49 11.79 -3.22
C GLU A 36 7.22 12.78 -4.13
N LEU A 37 7.98 12.24 -5.09
CA LEU A 37 8.74 12.96 -6.10
C LEU A 37 8.94 12.06 -7.32
N VAL A 38 9.10 12.66 -8.49
CA VAL A 38 9.55 11.98 -9.71
C VAL A 38 10.86 12.63 -10.16
N ASP A 39 11.92 11.84 -10.37
CA ASP A 39 13.21 12.36 -10.86
C ASP A 39 13.18 12.67 -12.37
N LEU A 40 14.25 13.30 -12.85
CA LEU A 40 14.44 13.67 -14.26
C LEU A 40 14.42 12.45 -15.21
N ASP A 41 14.75 11.26 -14.70
CA ASP A 41 14.73 10.00 -15.45
C ASP A 41 13.37 9.28 -15.37
N GLY A 42 12.36 9.93 -14.77
CA GLY A 42 11.01 9.40 -14.59
C GLY A 42 10.87 8.39 -13.45
N ARG A 43 11.85 8.26 -12.55
CA ARG A 43 11.79 7.36 -11.40
C ARG A 43 10.86 7.92 -10.34
N ILE A 44 9.96 7.06 -9.85
CA ILE A 44 9.06 7.39 -8.77
C ILE A 44 9.76 7.12 -7.42
N PHE A 45 9.87 8.16 -6.61
CA PHE A 45 10.24 8.05 -5.21
C PHE A 45 8.99 7.85 -4.34
N SER A 46 8.99 6.83 -3.49
CA SER A 46 7.89 6.52 -2.58
C SER A 46 8.44 6.10 -1.23
N VAL A 47 7.64 6.19 -0.17
CA VAL A 47 8.02 5.75 1.18
C VAL A 47 7.32 4.43 1.54
N SER A 48 8.08 3.47 2.04
CA SER A 48 7.61 2.19 2.60
C SER A 48 6.60 1.43 1.70
N GLY A 49 5.45 1.00 2.24
CA GLY A 49 4.41 0.31 1.46
C GLY A 49 4.77 -1.11 0.98
N VAL A 50 5.83 -1.72 1.53
CA VAL A 50 6.29 -3.06 1.14
C VAL A 50 5.63 -4.15 1.99
N THR A 51 4.92 -5.08 1.34
CA THR A 51 4.27 -6.22 2.00
C THR A 51 4.63 -7.53 1.33
N LYS A 52 4.39 -8.66 2.02
CA LYS A 52 4.55 -9.99 1.40
C LYS A 52 3.36 -10.27 0.49
N LYS A 53 3.63 -10.90 -0.66
CA LYS A 53 2.57 -11.32 -1.58
C LYS A 53 1.59 -12.28 -0.93
N ASN A 54 0.34 -12.23 -1.38
CA ASN A 54 -0.68 -13.19 -0.99
C ASN A 54 -0.24 -14.62 -1.36
N VAL A 55 -0.40 -15.55 -0.41
CA VAL A 55 -0.14 -16.99 -0.63
C VAL A 55 -1.36 -17.69 -1.26
N LYS A 56 -2.57 -17.16 -1.01
CA LYS A 56 -3.83 -17.73 -1.52
C LYS A 56 -4.41 -16.87 -2.64
N SER A 57 -5.39 -17.41 -3.35
CA SER A 57 -6.15 -16.71 -4.40
C SER A 57 -6.78 -15.41 -3.88
N ILE A 58 -7.17 -14.51 -4.78
CA ILE A 58 -7.79 -13.22 -4.43
C ILE A 58 -9.10 -13.45 -3.67
N PHE A 59 -9.96 -14.37 -4.13
CA PHE A 59 -11.25 -14.65 -3.48
C PHE A 59 -11.10 -15.20 -2.06
N GLU A 60 -10.08 -16.01 -1.78
CA GLU A 60 -9.78 -16.50 -0.43
C GLU A 60 -9.06 -15.49 0.47
N SER A 61 -8.58 -14.40 -0.12
CA SER A 61 -7.83 -13.34 0.56
C SER A 61 -8.64 -12.07 0.73
N LEU A 62 -9.78 -11.98 0.03
CA LEU A 62 -10.67 -10.82 0.02
C LEU A 62 -11.31 -10.66 1.40
N ARG A 63 -11.21 -9.46 1.95
CA ARG A 63 -11.88 -9.07 3.18
C ARG A 63 -12.72 -7.83 2.89
N THR A 64 -13.94 -7.80 3.41
CA THR A 64 -14.88 -6.69 3.27
C THR A 64 -15.31 -6.19 4.65
N PRO A 65 -14.41 -5.56 5.42
CA PRO A 65 -14.82 -4.89 6.65
C PRO A 65 -15.76 -3.74 6.33
N ASN A 66 -16.71 -3.46 7.23
CA ASN A 66 -17.53 -2.26 7.13
C ASN A 66 -16.66 -1.03 7.35
N LEU A 67 -16.74 -0.07 6.42
CA LEU A 67 -16.12 1.23 6.57
C LEU A 67 -17.19 2.26 6.91
N LEU A 68 -17.23 2.68 8.16
CA LEU A 68 -18.20 3.65 8.65
C LEU A 68 -17.63 5.05 8.56
N VAL A 69 -18.16 5.87 7.64
CA VAL A 69 -17.75 7.26 7.45
C VAL A 69 -18.73 8.16 8.19
N LYS A 70 -18.21 8.90 9.19
CA LYS A 70 -19.00 9.80 10.02
C LYS A 70 -18.49 11.23 9.92
N LYS A 71 -19.43 12.17 9.84
CA LYS A 71 -19.19 13.59 10.09
C LYS A 71 -20.13 14.01 11.22
N ILE A 72 -19.57 14.56 12.29
CA ILE A 72 -20.33 15.07 13.43
C ILE A 72 -20.18 16.59 13.41
N ASP A 73 -21.27 17.31 13.20
CA ASP A 73 -21.33 18.76 13.28
C ASP A 73 -22.68 19.24 13.84
N ASP A 74 -22.73 20.50 14.24
CA ASP A 74 -23.90 21.12 14.89
C ASP A 74 -25.04 21.45 13.92
N LYS A 75 -24.83 21.29 12.60
CA LYS A 75 -25.78 21.69 11.55
C LYS A 75 -26.41 20.50 10.83
N GLY A 76 -26.15 19.28 11.29
CA GLY A 76 -26.64 18.05 10.70
C GLY A 76 -25.49 17.21 10.15
N GLY A 77 -24.86 16.45 11.04
CA GLY A 77 -23.88 15.42 10.67
C GLY A 77 -24.47 14.25 9.87
N PHE A 78 -23.60 13.39 9.35
CA PHE A 78 -23.99 12.18 8.64
C PHE A 78 -23.19 10.96 9.10
N SER A 79 -23.73 9.78 8.81
CA SER A 79 -23.09 8.48 9.02
C SER A 79 -23.44 7.60 7.83
N ILE A 80 -22.43 7.11 7.11
CA ILE A 80 -22.60 6.29 5.89
C ILE A 80 -21.76 5.02 6.06
N ASP A 81 -22.39 3.88 5.82
CA ASP A 81 -21.71 2.59 5.71
C ASP A 81 -21.26 2.36 4.26
N GLU A 82 -19.96 2.26 4.06
CA GLU A 82 -19.33 2.03 2.76
C GLU A 82 -18.75 0.62 2.65
N PHE A 83 -18.79 0.07 1.44
CA PHE A 83 -18.11 -1.17 1.11
C PHE A 83 -16.62 -0.91 0.86
N PHE A 84 -15.75 -1.48 1.69
CA PHE A 84 -14.31 -1.39 1.51
C PHE A 84 -13.68 -2.77 1.27
N PHE A 85 -13.16 -2.98 0.05
CA PHE A 85 -12.56 -4.25 -0.36
C PHE A 85 -11.05 -4.26 -0.12
N ILE A 86 -10.60 -5.12 0.79
CA ILE A 86 -9.19 -5.37 1.03
C ILE A 86 -8.79 -6.66 0.31
N GLN A 87 -8.02 -6.52 -0.77
CA GLN A 87 -7.61 -7.66 -1.61
C GLN A 87 -6.29 -8.32 -1.14
N ARG A 88 -5.58 -7.72 -0.17
CA ARG A 88 -4.29 -8.19 0.34
C ARG A 88 -4.44 -8.70 1.78
N LYS A 89 -3.80 -9.84 2.09
CA LYS A 89 -3.80 -10.40 3.45
C LYS A 89 -2.96 -9.59 4.44
N LYS A 90 -1.93 -8.91 3.94
CA LYS A 90 -1.05 -8.04 4.73
C LYS A 90 -1.10 -6.64 4.13
N CYS A 91 -1.62 -5.71 4.92
CA CYS A 91 -1.55 -4.27 4.72
C CYS A 91 -1.01 -3.68 6.03
N HIS A 92 -0.16 -2.68 5.95
CA HIS A 92 0.39 -1.95 7.10
C HIS A 92 0.12 -0.46 6.91
#